data_AF-A0A913XX82-F1
#
_entry.id   AF-A0A913XX82-F1
#
_cell.length_a   1.000
_cell.length_b   1.000
_cell.length_c   1.000
_cell.angle_alpha   90.00
_cell.angle_beta   90.00
_cell.angle_gamma   90.00
#
_symmetry.space_group_name_H-M   'P 1'
#
loop_
_entity.id
_entity.type
_entity.pdbx_description
1 polymer ?
#
loop_
_entity_poly.entity_id
_entity_poly.type
_entity_poly.pdbx_seq_one_letter_code
_entity_poly.pdbx_strand_id
1 'polypeptide(L)'
;MVHSTYRIGVALSYSQVRGGLRITGNVYHNGCGKGAGSGAVTYIKGDWTYIRYTQEFRGTASCWKIFGGPASPKYRNKEFAFYPNPYLKNPPNNVHDLDVKVGDGIFNELRMNTRSRNAFDGRVYRCDNEATNFWHGRNGGGLRSATVMLRRSNVRAKAGMLTETSCGTPTYVIKDIWVLM
;
A
#
# COMPACT_ATOMS: atom_id res chain seq x y z
N MET A 1 10.80 7.17 14.03
CA MET A 1 10.37 7.15 12.61
C MET A 1 8.85 7.25 12.46
N VAL A 2 8.05 6.33 13.03
CA VAL A 2 6.57 6.43 12.97
C VAL A 2 6.05 7.64 13.75
N HIS A 3 5.13 8.40 13.16
CA HIS A 3 4.39 9.49 13.80
C HIS A 3 3.10 8.98 14.44
N SER A 4 2.23 8.37 13.62
CA SER A 4 0.93 7.83 14.01
C SER A 4 0.45 6.87 12.93
N THR A 5 -0.62 6.13 13.18
CA THR A 5 -1.23 5.24 12.19
C THR A 5 -2.74 5.38 12.14
N TYR A 6 -3.31 5.11 10.97
CA TYR A 6 -4.74 4.98 10.76
C TYR A 6 -5.00 3.62 10.12
N ARG A 7 -5.93 2.81 10.66
CA ARG A 7 -6.18 1.45 10.16
C ARG A 7 -7.62 1.01 10.34
N ILE A 8 -8.12 0.21 9.41
CA ILE A 8 -9.42 -0.47 9.44
C ILE A 8 -9.19 -1.88 8.90
N GLY A 9 -9.62 -2.93 9.61
CA GLY A 9 -9.51 -4.32 9.12
C GLY A 9 -8.07 -4.87 9.01
N VAL A 10 -7.08 -4.17 9.56
CA VAL A 10 -5.65 -4.55 9.55
C VAL A 10 -5.10 -4.51 10.97
N ALA A 11 -4.42 -5.57 11.40
CA ALA A 11 -3.59 -5.58 12.60
C ALA A 11 -2.15 -5.18 12.22
N LEU A 12 -1.65 -4.08 12.80
CA LEU A 12 -0.30 -3.59 12.56
C LEU A 12 0.63 -4.00 13.70
N SER A 13 1.85 -4.41 13.36
CA SER A 13 2.94 -4.64 14.31
C SER A 13 4.21 -3.95 13.84
N TYR A 14 5.04 -3.53 14.79
CA TYR A 14 6.27 -2.78 14.56
C TYR A 14 7.41 -3.48 15.27
N SER A 15 8.53 -3.65 14.57
CA SER A 15 9.75 -4.23 15.15
C SER A 15 10.97 -3.49 14.64
N GLN A 16 12.02 -3.44 15.47
CA GLN A 16 13.34 -3.02 15.03
C GLN A 16 14.09 -4.26 14.54
N VAL A 17 14.63 -4.19 13.32
CA VAL A 17 15.46 -5.24 12.73
C VAL A 17 16.80 -4.63 12.33
N ARG A 18 17.82 -5.47 12.07
CA ARG A 18 19.09 -5.00 11.51
C ARG A 18 18.79 -4.35 10.14
N GLY A 19 18.92 -3.02 10.05
CA GLY A 19 18.51 -2.24 8.89
C GLY A 19 17.33 -1.27 9.13
N GLY A 20 16.75 -1.24 10.32
CA GLY A 20 15.81 -0.20 10.76
C GLY A 20 14.41 -0.73 11.11
N LEU A 21 13.40 0.13 10.92
CA LEU A 21 12.02 -0.17 11.24
C LEU A 21 11.42 -1.17 10.24
N ARG A 22 10.80 -2.22 10.77
CA ARG A 22 9.92 -3.14 10.02
C ARG A 22 8.49 -2.98 10.50
N ILE A 23 7.58 -2.76 9.54
CA ILE A 23 6.13 -2.66 9.77
C ILE A 23 5.48 -3.88 9.12
N THR A 24 4.67 -4.62 9.87
CA THR A 24 3.90 -5.75 9.32
C THR A 24 2.41 -5.48 9.47
N GLY A 25 1.66 -5.64 8.39
CA GLY A 25 0.20 -5.57 8.38
C GLY A 25 -0.41 -6.93 8.09
N ASN A 26 -1.26 -7.40 8.98
CA ASN A 26 -2.06 -8.61 8.83
C ASN A 26 -3.52 -8.22 8.61
N VAL A 27 -4.04 -8.44 7.40
CA VAL A 27 -5.43 -8.15 7.08
C VAL A 27 -6.32 -9.24 7.65
N TYR A 28 -7.33 -8.86 8.44
CA TYR A 28 -8.28 -9.80 9.05
C TYR A 28 -9.74 -9.57 8.59
N HIS A 29 -9.98 -8.55 7.76
CA HIS A 29 -11.30 -8.25 7.19
C HIS A 29 -11.28 -8.33 5.66
N ASN A 30 -12.28 -8.99 5.07
CA ASN A 30 -12.29 -9.38 3.65
C ASN A 30 -12.91 -8.32 2.72
N GLY A 31 -13.99 -7.64 3.12
CA GLY A 31 -14.69 -6.62 2.32
C GLY A 31 -15.58 -7.13 1.17
N CYS A 32 -15.19 -8.16 0.42
CA CYS A 32 -15.90 -8.64 -0.79
C CYS A 32 -17.40 -8.92 -0.60
N GLY A 33 -18.29 -8.03 -1.04
CA GLY A 33 -19.75 -8.15 -0.84
C GLY A 33 -20.21 -8.17 0.63
N LYS A 34 -19.29 -7.94 1.59
CA LYS A 34 -19.52 -8.04 3.04
C LYS A 34 -19.23 -6.73 3.79
N GLY A 35 -18.95 -5.64 3.06
CA GLY A 35 -18.74 -4.31 3.62
C GLY A 35 -17.47 -3.63 3.11
N ALA A 36 -16.98 -2.65 3.86
CA ALA A 36 -15.75 -1.94 3.50
C ALA A 36 -14.53 -2.89 3.53
N GLY A 37 -13.53 -2.61 2.69
CA GLY A 37 -12.28 -3.35 2.68
C GLY A 37 -11.42 -3.11 3.91
N SER A 38 -10.17 -3.50 3.81
CA SER A 38 -9.15 -3.30 4.83
C SER A 38 -8.09 -2.34 4.34
N GLY A 39 -7.48 -1.60 5.26
CA GLY A 39 -6.43 -0.68 4.89
C GLY A 39 -5.75 -0.05 6.07
N ALA A 40 -4.51 0.39 5.85
CA ALA A 40 -3.77 1.15 6.82
C ALA A 40 -2.86 2.18 6.17
N VAL A 41 -2.68 3.31 6.88
CA VAL A 41 -1.65 4.32 6.64
C VAL A 41 -0.74 4.37 7.85
N THR A 42 0.56 4.23 7.62
CA THR A 42 1.59 4.50 8.64
C THR A 42 2.30 5.81 8.31
N TYR A 43 2.03 6.86 9.11
CA TYR A 43 2.61 8.18 8.91
C TYR A 43 4.04 8.25 9.44
N ILE A 44 4.93 8.89 8.69
CA ILE A 44 6.35 9.02 9.01
C ILE A 44 6.67 10.45 9.45
N LYS A 45 7.41 10.58 10.56
CA LYS A 45 7.84 11.86 11.14
C LYS A 45 8.79 12.61 10.21
N GLY A 46 8.80 13.94 10.34
CA GLY A 46 9.76 14.84 9.69
C GLY A 46 9.22 15.47 8.40
N ASP A 47 9.97 16.46 7.92
CA ASP A 47 9.59 17.34 6.80
C ASP A 47 10.26 16.90 5.49
N TRP A 48 10.25 15.59 5.24
CA TRP A 48 10.84 14.97 4.05
C TRP A 48 10.01 15.24 2.78
N THR A 49 10.67 15.23 1.62
CA THR A 49 10.08 15.40 0.30
C THR A 49 9.91 14.09 -0.46
N TYR A 50 10.78 13.11 -0.23
CA TYR A 50 10.63 11.75 -0.76
C TYR A 50 10.73 10.70 0.34
N ILE A 51 10.01 9.60 0.16
CA ILE A 51 10.13 8.39 0.98
C ILE A 51 10.44 7.19 0.10
N ARG A 52 11.50 6.46 0.44
CA ARG A 52 11.87 5.20 -0.18
C ARG A 52 11.60 4.05 0.78
N TYR A 53 11.01 2.97 0.29
CA TYR A 53 10.75 1.77 1.09
C TYR A 53 10.60 0.53 0.23
N THR A 54 10.94 -0.63 0.78
CA THR A 54 10.60 -1.93 0.22
C THR A 54 9.29 -2.39 0.82
N GLN A 55 8.38 -2.83 -0.04
CA GLN A 55 7.14 -3.46 0.38
C GLN A 55 7.03 -4.88 -0.16
N GLU A 56 6.73 -5.82 0.73
CA GLU A 56 6.48 -7.22 0.43
C GLU A 56 5.01 -7.55 0.64
N PHE A 57 4.47 -8.41 -0.22
CA PHE A 57 3.08 -8.84 -0.23
C PHE A 57 3.01 -10.36 -0.28
N ARG A 58 2.16 -10.97 0.56
CA ARG A 58 1.91 -12.42 0.61
C ARG A 58 0.42 -12.70 0.77
N GLY A 59 -0.01 -13.89 0.38
CA GLY A 59 -1.43 -14.23 0.32
C GLY A 59 -2.08 -13.66 -0.94
N THR A 60 -3.39 -13.41 -0.88
CA THR A 60 -4.19 -13.00 -2.04
C THR A 60 -5.15 -11.88 -1.70
N ALA A 61 -5.37 -10.96 -2.64
CA ALA A 61 -6.45 -9.97 -2.62
C ALA A 61 -6.86 -9.64 -4.06
N SER A 62 -8.16 -9.70 -4.37
CA SER A 62 -8.62 -9.35 -5.73
C SER A 62 -8.61 -7.85 -5.99
N CYS A 63 -8.73 -7.05 -4.93
CA CYS A 63 -8.72 -5.60 -5.01
C CYS A 63 -7.66 -5.03 -4.08
N TRP A 64 -6.83 -4.11 -4.56
CA TRP A 64 -5.77 -3.48 -3.78
C TRP A 64 -5.47 -2.05 -4.24
N LYS A 65 -5.00 -1.22 -3.30
CA LYS A 65 -4.36 0.08 -3.52
C LYS A 65 -3.06 0.12 -2.73
N ILE A 66 -1.95 0.41 -3.42
CA ILE A 66 -0.61 0.50 -2.86
C ILE A 66 0.10 1.75 -3.38
N PHE A 67 1.34 2.00 -2.94
CA PHE A 67 2.25 3.01 -3.47
C PHE A 67 1.62 4.40 -3.71
N GLY A 68 1.19 5.05 -2.63
CA GLY A 68 0.70 6.43 -2.67
C GLY A 68 -0.45 6.75 -1.72
N GLY A 69 -1.42 7.49 -2.24
CA GLY A 69 -2.59 7.95 -1.50
C GLY A 69 -3.75 6.93 -1.48
N PRO A 70 -4.74 7.15 -0.60
CA PRO A 70 -5.93 6.29 -0.50
C PRO A 70 -6.65 6.08 -1.82
N ALA A 71 -7.36 4.96 -1.93
CA ALA A 71 -8.18 4.63 -3.08
C ALA A 71 -9.27 5.70 -3.29
N SER A 72 -9.88 6.17 -2.21
CA SER A 72 -10.92 7.20 -2.28
C SER A 72 -10.36 8.62 -2.16
N PRO A 73 -10.90 9.61 -2.89
CA PRO A 73 -12.02 9.51 -3.83
C PRO A 73 -11.58 9.20 -5.27
N LYS A 74 -10.28 9.04 -5.53
CA LYS A 74 -9.70 8.99 -6.87
C LYS A 74 -10.13 7.76 -7.68
N TYR A 75 -10.33 6.62 -7.02
CA TYR A 75 -10.68 5.34 -7.64
C TYR A 75 -12.11 4.95 -7.25
N ARG A 76 -12.91 4.53 -8.24
CA ARG A 76 -14.39 4.44 -8.15
C ARG A 76 -14.96 3.31 -7.28
N ASN A 77 -14.14 2.55 -6.54
CA ASN A 77 -14.62 1.36 -5.83
C ASN A 77 -14.88 1.60 -4.34
N LYS A 78 -16.07 1.18 -3.90
CA LYS A 78 -16.57 1.28 -2.51
C LYS A 78 -16.08 0.20 -1.57
N GLU A 79 -15.44 -0.83 -2.10
CA GLU A 79 -15.05 -2.00 -1.34
C GLU A 79 -13.68 -1.86 -0.65
N PHE A 80 -13.08 -0.67 -0.62
CA PHE A 80 -11.84 -0.39 0.12
C PHE A 80 -12.10 0.18 1.51
N ALA A 81 -11.09 0.14 2.39
CA ALA A 81 -11.24 0.57 3.78
C ALA A 81 -11.61 2.05 3.92
N PHE A 82 -11.06 2.90 3.05
CA PHE A 82 -11.25 4.35 3.13
C PHE A 82 -12.25 4.85 2.10
N TYR A 83 -13.20 4.03 1.66
CA TYR A 83 -14.33 4.54 0.91
C TYR A 83 -15.12 5.54 1.78
N PRO A 84 -15.65 6.66 1.24
CA PRO A 84 -16.33 7.68 2.03
C PRO A 84 -17.52 7.06 2.76
N ASN A 85 -17.35 6.91 4.07
CA ASN A 85 -18.44 6.68 4.99
C ASN A 85 -18.74 8.05 5.62
N PRO A 86 -19.99 8.54 5.63
CA PRO A 86 -20.33 9.83 6.23
C PRO A 86 -19.91 9.95 7.71
N TYR A 87 -19.65 8.81 8.38
CA TYR A 87 -19.21 8.74 9.76
C TYR A 87 -17.71 8.49 9.94
N LEU A 88 -16.94 8.21 8.87
CA LEU A 88 -15.48 8.01 8.94
C LEU A 88 -14.75 8.97 8.01
N LYS A 89 -13.89 9.82 8.58
CA LYS A 89 -13.04 10.72 7.81
C LYS A 89 -11.92 9.92 7.14
N ASN A 90 -11.78 10.03 5.82
CA ASN A 90 -10.66 9.43 5.10
C ASN A 90 -9.32 9.93 5.68
N PRO A 91 -8.34 9.02 5.88
CA PRO A 91 -7.03 9.43 6.37
C PRO A 91 -6.36 10.36 5.34
N PRO A 92 -5.98 11.59 5.73
CA PRO A 92 -5.24 12.45 4.82
C PRO A 92 -3.85 11.87 4.61
N ASN A 93 -3.47 11.55 3.37
CA ASN A 93 -2.12 11.13 3.03
C ASN A 93 -1.54 12.03 1.95
N ASN A 94 -0.49 12.77 2.28
CA ASN A 94 0.17 13.72 1.37
C ASN A 94 1.28 13.07 0.54
N VAL A 95 1.16 11.77 0.23
CA VAL A 95 2.06 11.05 -0.68
C VAL A 95 1.36 10.90 -2.02
N HIS A 96 2.06 11.27 -3.10
CA HIS A 96 1.52 11.08 -4.44
C HIS A 96 1.48 9.59 -4.79
N ASP A 97 0.53 9.21 -5.64
CA ASP A 97 0.60 7.91 -6.29
C ASP A 97 1.87 7.82 -7.13
N LEU A 98 2.51 6.65 -7.09
CA LEU A 98 3.69 6.34 -7.89
C LEU A 98 3.46 6.76 -9.35
N ASP A 99 4.28 7.69 -9.81
CA ASP A 99 4.34 8.10 -11.20
C ASP A 99 5.79 8.27 -11.64
N VAL A 100 6.29 7.27 -12.36
CA VAL A 100 7.68 7.24 -12.83
C VAL A 100 7.98 8.33 -13.86
N LYS A 101 6.96 8.90 -14.51
CA LYS A 101 7.15 9.95 -15.53
C LYS A 101 7.52 11.30 -14.92
N VAL A 102 7.21 11.50 -13.64
CA VAL A 102 7.43 12.75 -12.90
C VAL A 102 8.51 12.59 -11.83
N GLY A 103 9.29 11.50 -11.90
CA GLY A 103 10.50 11.29 -11.10
C GLY A 103 10.36 10.33 -9.91
N ASP A 104 9.19 9.73 -9.68
CA ASP A 104 9.10 8.65 -8.68
C ASP A 104 9.84 7.40 -9.17
N GLY A 105 10.26 6.53 -8.25
CA GLY A 105 11.07 5.35 -8.56
C GLY A 105 10.38 4.03 -8.19
N ILE A 106 10.61 2.99 -8.99
CA ILE A 106 10.32 1.59 -8.65
C ILE A 106 11.50 0.71 -9.04
N PHE A 107 11.89 -0.21 -8.15
CA PHE A 107 13.09 -1.02 -8.26
C PHE A 107 12.89 -2.39 -7.61
N ASN A 108 13.81 -3.33 -7.87
CA ASN A 108 13.90 -4.63 -7.20
C ASN A 108 12.57 -5.40 -7.21
N GLU A 109 11.91 -5.38 -8.35
CA GLU A 109 10.57 -5.93 -8.50
C GLU A 109 10.61 -7.46 -8.55
N LEU A 110 9.78 -8.10 -7.76
CA LEU A 110 9.59 -9.54 -7.74
C LEU A 110 8.11 -9.84 -7.94
N ARG A 111 7.80 -10.49 -9.06
CA ARG A 111 6.46 -10.96 -9.42
C ARG A 111 5.35 -9.89 -9.29
N MET A 112 5.67 -8.63 -9.57
CA MET A 112 4.73 -7.50 -9.43
C MET A 112 3.73 -7.38 -10.59
N ASN A 113 3.63 -8.39 -11.46
CA ASN A 113 2.66 -8.43 -12.55
C ASN A 113 1.96 -9.78 -12.62
N THR A 114 2.72 -10.87 -12.75
CA THR A 114 2.17 -12.23 -12.67
C THR A 114 3.07 -13.11 -11.80
N ARG A 115 2.62 -14.34 -11.52
CA ARG A 115 3.44 -15.36 -10.82
C ARG A 115 4.80 -15.65 -11.46
N SER A 116 4.97 -15.34 -12.75
CA SER A 116 6.21 -15.57 -13.51
C SER A 116 6.85 -14.30 -14.07
N ARG A 117 6.21 -13.12 -13.95
CA ARG A 117 6.72 -11.85 -14.50
C ARG A 117 6.96 -10.83 -13.40
N ASN A 118 8.19 -10.34 -13.33
CA ASN A 118 8.63 -9.42 -12.27
C ASN A 118 8.14 -7.99 -12.43
N ALA A 119 8.24 -7.40 -13.63
CA ALA A 119 7.99 -5.98 -13.85
C ALA A 119 6.53 -5.56 -13.65
N PHE A 120 6.31 -4.66 -12.69
CA PHE A 120 5.08 -3.95 -12.37
C PHE A 120 4.51 -3.24 -13.59
N ASP A 121 3.19 -3.22 -13.70
CA ASP A 121 2.48 -2.64 -14.84
C ASP A 121 2.20 -1.13 -14.69
N GLY A 122 2.72 -0.52 -13.62
CA GLY A 122 2.54 0.90 -13.31
C GLY A 122 1.20 1.24 -12.65
N ARG A 123 0.28 0.29 -12.46
CA ARG A 123 -1.03 0.58 -11.84
C ARG A 123 -0.96 0.38 -10.32
N VAL A 124 -1.03 1.48 -9.58
CA VAL A 124 -1.05 1.49 -8.11
C VAL A 124 -2.36 0.98 -7.49
N TYR A 125 -3.38 0.77 -8.31
CA TYR A 125 -4.71 0.33 -7.95
C TYR A 125 -5.18 -0.75 -8.91
N ARG A 126 -5.77 -1.82 -8.37
CA ARG A 126 -6.58 -2.78 -9.14
C ARG A 126 -7.77 -3.30 -8.35
N CYS A 127 -8.81 -3.64 -9.08
CA CYS A 127 -9.94 -4.43 -8.60
C CYS A 127 -10.61 -5.06 -9.82
N ASP A 128 -9.90 -6.03 -10.38
CA ASP A 128 -10.23 -6.69 -11.63
C ASP A 128 -9.74 -8.15 -11.56
N ASN A 129 -10.25 -9.01 -12.46
CA ASN A 129 -9.87 -10.43 -12.52
C ASN A 129 -8.79 -10.69 -13.57
N GLU A 130 -8.07 -9.64 -14.00
CA GLU A 130 -7.07 -9.71 -15.06
C GLU A 130 -5.89 -10.60 -14.64
N ALA A 131 -5.29 -11.28 -15.61
CA ALA A 131 -4.13 -12.15 -15.34
C ALA A 131 -2.92 -11.37 -14.80
N THR A 132 -2.83 -10.07 -15.10
CA THR A 132 -1.78 -9.15 -14.61
C THR A 132 -2.08 -8.57 -13.23
N ASN A 133 -3.21 -8.93 -12.61
CA ASN A 133 -3.48 -8.57 -11.23
C ASN A 133 -2.60 -9.43 -10.31
N PHE A 134 -1.42 -8.91 -9.99
CA PHE A 134 -0.36 -9.69 -9.38
C PHE A 134 -0.76 -10.35 -8.06
N TRP A 135 -1.64 -9.72 -7.26
CA TRP A 135 -2.08 -10.21 -5.95
C TRP A 135 -3.35 -11.06 -6.00
N HIS A 136 -3.99 -11.16 -7.17
CA HIS A 136 -5.18 -11.98 -7.36
C HIS A 136 -4.88 -13.46 -7.13
N GLY A 137 -5.87 -14.23 -6.65
CA GLY A 137 -5.72 -15.66 -6.33
C GLY A 137 -5.24 -16.54 -7.50
N ARG A 138 -5.53 -16.13 -8.74
CA ARG A 138 -5.02 -16.77 -9.98
C ARG A 138 -3.49 -16.74 -10.09
N ASN A 139 -2.83 -15.76 -9.47
CA ASN A 139 -1.37 -15.66 -9.40
C ASN A 139 -0.79 -16.35 -8.15
N GLY A 140 -1.60 -17.06 -7.35
CA GLY A 140 -1.19 -17.78 -6.14
C GLY A 140 -0.91 -16.89 -4.93
N GLY A 141 -0.47 -17.47 -3.80
CA GLY A 141 -0.24 -16.76 -2.53
C GLY A 141 1.22 -16.34 -2.26
N GLY A 142 2.12 -16.51 -3.24
CA GLY A 142 3.57 -16.33 -3.06
C GLY A 142 4.02 -14.90 -2.72
N LEU A 143 5.33 -14.74 -2.49
CA LEU A 143 5.93 -13.42 -2.27
C LEU A 143 5.88 -12.57 -3.54
N ARG A 144 5.43 -11.34 -3.40
CA ARG A 144 5.70 -10.24 -4.32
C ARG A 144 6.38 -9.11 -3.59
N SER A 145 7.21 -8.34 -4.28
CA SER A 145 7.83 -7.18 -3.66
C SER A 145 8.25 -6.13 -4.67
N ALA A 146 8.29 -4.88 -4.23
CA ALA A 146 9.00 -3.82 -4.92
C ALA A 146 9.58 -2.84 -3.89
N THR A 147 10.68 -2.20 -4.27
CA THR A 147 11.15 -0.98 -3.61
C THR A 147 10.61 0.21 -4.39
N VAL A 148 9.95 1.15 -3.72
CA VAL A 148 9.47 2.39 -4.34
C VAL A 148 10.11 3.61 -3.70
N MET A 149 10.18 4.70 -4.45
CA MET A 149 10.51 6.04 -3.97
C MET A 149 9.40 6.98 -4.40
N LEU A 150 8.69 7.57 -3.44
CA LEU A 150 7.49 8.36 -3.68
C LEU A 150 7.65 9.78 -3.15
N ARG A 151 7.23 10.75 -3.95
CA ARG A 151 7.21 12.17 -3.57
C ARG A 151 6.02 12.54 -2.67
N ARG A 152 6.26 13.55 -1.83
CA ARG A 152 5.28 14.16 -0.92
C ARG A 152 4.77 15.49 -1.48
N SER A 153 3.47 15.76 -1.36
CA SER A 153 2.86 17.00 -1.85
C SER A 153 3.12 18.19 -0.93
N ASN A 154 3.05 17.99 0.39
CA ASN A 154 3.20 19.04 1.39
C ASN A 154 4.04 18.52 2.57
N VAL A 155 5.24 19.08 2.73
CA VAL A 155 6.25 18.70 3.74
C VAL A 155 5.77 18.90 5.19
N ARG A 156 4.76 19.73 5.43
CA ARG A 156 4.21 19.97 6.77
C ARG A 156 2.97 19.12 7.09
N ALA A 157 2.36 18.50 6.08
CA ALA A 157 1.12 17.74 6.24
C ALA A 157 1.39 16.23 6.37
N LYS A 158 0.57 15.49 7.14
CA LYS A 158 0.80 14.06 7.39
C LYS A 158 0.96 13.26 6.09
N ALA A 159 2.02 12.47 6.01
CA ALA A 159 2.37 11.65 4.86
C ALA A 159 2.94 10.31 5.32
N GLY A 160 2.66 9.24 4.59
CA GLY A 160 2.99 7.90 5.00
C GLY A 160 2.73 6.83 3.95
N MET A 161 3.09 5.61 4.31
CA MET A 161 2.93 4.45 3.44
C MET A 161 1.55 3.86 3.65
N LEU A 162 0.89 3.52 2.54
CA LEU A 162 -0.47 3.02 2.49
C LEU A 162 -0.51 1.60 1.94
N THR A 163 -1.42 0.79 2.48
CA THR A 163 -1.94 -0.40 1.78
C THR A 163 -3.41 -0.54 2.07
N GLU A 164 -4.21 -0.70 1.02
CA GLU A 164 -5.61 -1.11 1.11
C GLU A 164 -5.85 -2.35 0.28
N THR A 165 -6.73 -3.22 0.77
CA THR A 165 -7.09 -4.49 0.13
C THR A 165 -8.56 -4.78 0.34
N SER A 166 -9.13 -5.53 -0.59
CA SER A 166 -10.45 -6.17 -0.47
C SER A 166 -10.45 -7.49 -1.23
N CYS A 167 -11.43 -8.33 -0.95
CA CYS A 167 -11.52 -9.70 -1.49
C CYS A 167 -10.24 -10.51 -1.20
N GLY A 168 -9.79 -10.44 0.06
CA GLY A 168 -8.73 -11.26 0.60
C GLY A 168 -8.31 -10.84 2.01
N THR A 169 -7.56 -11.71 2.68
CA THR A 169 -6.93 -11.44 3.98
C THR A 169 -5.41 -11.62 3.89
N PRO A 170 -4.74 -10.81 3.06
CA PRO A 170 -3.32 -10.99 2.85
C PRO A 170 -2.48 -10.40 3.99
N THR A 171 -1.17 -10.59 3.90
CA THR A 171 -0.18 -9.97 4.79
C THR A 171 0.80 -9.14 3.98
N TYR A 172 1.27 -8.04 4.54
CA TYR A 172 2.32 -7.23 3.93
C TYR A 172 3.37 -6.80 4.95
N VAL A 173 4.57 -6.56 4.46
CA VAL A 173 5.70 -6.03 5.24
C VAL A 173 6.25 -4.80 4.54
N ILE A 174 6.53 -3.75 5.31
CA ILE A 174 7.24 -2.56 4.85
C ILE A 174 8.54 -2.45 5.63
N LYS A 175 9.65 -2.28 4.91
CA LYS A 175 11.01 -2.26 5.46
C LYS A 175 11.93 -1.38 4.60
N ASP A 176 13.18 -1.26 5.01
CA ASP A 176 14.21 -0.45 4.32
C ASP A 176 13.71 0.98 4.08
N ILE A 177 13.16 1.60 5.13
CA ILE A 177 12.47 2.88 5.05
C ILE A 177 13.49 4.02 5.18
N TRP A 178 13.57 4.85 4.15
CA TRP A 178 14.44 6.02 4.08
C TRP A 178 13.62 7.24 3.69
N VAL A 179 13.91 8.38 4.32
CA VAL A 179 13.31 9.66 3.96
C VAL A 179 14.41 10.58 3.41
N LEU A 180 14.06 11.38 2.41
CA LEU A 180 14.96 12.27 1.70
C LEU A 180 14.38 13.70 1.72
N MET A 181 15.26 14.69 1.68
CA MET A 181 14.93 16.12 1.59
C MET A 181 14.89 16.59 0.15
#